data_AF-A0A7W5Y713-F1
#
_entry.id   AF-A0A7W5Y713-F1
#
_cell.length_a   1.000
_cell.length_b   1.000
_cell.length_c   1.000
_cell.angle_alpha   90.00
_cell.angle_beta   90.00
_cell.angle_gamma   90.00
#
_symmetry.space_group_name_H-M   'P 1'
#
loop_
_entity.id
_entity.type
_entity.pdbx_description
1 polymer ?
#
loop_
_entity_poly.entity_id
_entity_poly.type
_entity_poly.pdbx_seq_one_letter_code
_entity_poly.pdbx_strand_id
1 'polypeptide(L)' 'MAAVEREAARRGLRLGLDVTDSRLRAMAFYERAGWRRVASTRMDWPDTDGRPALLHYYLR' A
#
# COMPACT_ATOMS: atom_id res chain seq x y z
N MET A 1 13.39 -0.06 -2.47
CA MET A 1 12.49 1.06 -2.85
C MET A 1 13.22 2.17 -3.61
N ALA A 2 14.47 2.50 -3.28
CA ALA A 2 15.20 3.64 -3.86
C ALA A 2 15.21 3.75 -5.41
N ALA A 3 15.29 2.63 -6.15
CA ALA A 3 15.24 2.69 -7.62
C ALA A 3 13.87 3.17 -8.15
N VAL A 4 12.78 2.67 -7.56
CA VAL A 4 11.41 3.06 -7.91
C VAL A 4 11.13 4.49 -7.49
N GLU A 5 11.60 4.90 -6.30
CA GLU A 5 11.48 6.27 -5.80
C GLU A 5 12.19 7.29 -6.72
N ARG A 6 13.41 6.99 -7.16
CA ARG A 6 14.15 7.84 -8.11
C ARG A 6 13.43 7.96 -9.45
N GLU A 7 12.90 6.86 -9.97
CA GLU A 7 12.20 6.87 -11.26
C GLU A 7 10.90 7.66 -11.19
N ALA A 8 10.12 7.51 -10.11
CA ALA A 8 8.92 8.32 -9.90
C ALA A 8 9.24 9.81 -9.78
N ALA A 9 10.28 10.16 -9.02
CA ALA A 9 10.76 11.55 -8.90
C ALA A 9 11.17 12.12 -10.26
N ARG A 10 11.91 11.36 -11.08
CA ARG A 10 12.30 11.76 -12.44
C ARG A 10 11.09 12.07 -13.33
N ARG A 11 9.96 11.43 -13.09
CA ARG A 11 8.71 11.62 -13.83
C ARG A 11 7.74 12.61 -13.16
N GLY A 12 8.09 13.20 -12.01
CA GLY A 12 7.19 14.06 -11.24
C GLY A 12 5.97 13.33 -10.68
N LEU A 13 6.06 12.01 -10.47
CA LEU A 13 4.98 11.16 -9.99
C LEU A 13 5.08 10.93 -8.49
N ARG A 14 3.93 10.77 -7.85
CA ARG A 14 3.82 10.30 -6.48
C ARG A 14 3.56 8.79 -6.46
N LEU A 15 4.27 8.05 -5.62
CA LEU A 15 4.01 6.62 -5.50
C LEU A 15 2.80 6.37 -4.61
N GLY A 16 1.94 5.47 -5.06
CA GLY A 16 0.81 4.93 -4.31
C GLY A 16 0.83 3.41 -4.35
N LEU A 17 0.29 2.80 -3.31
CA LEU A 17 0.02 1.36 -3.25
C LEU A 17 -1.19 1.08 -2.36
N ASP A 18 -1.74 -0.11 -2.53
CA ASP A 18 -2.77 -0.66 -1.68
C ASP A 18 -2.33 -2.02 -1.09
N VAL A 19 -2.75 -2.30 0.14
CA VAL A 19 -2.44 -3.56 0.86
C VAL A 19 -3.66 -4.00 1.63
N THR A 20 -4.05 -5.28 1.51
CA THR A 20 -5.11 -5.83 2.34
C THR A 20 -4.65 -6.00 3.79
N ASP A 21 -5.56 -5.81 4.73
CA ASP A 21 -5.35 -5.88 6.18
C ASP A 21 -4.79 -7.22 6.68
N SER A 22 -4.98 -8.30 5.91
CA SER A 22 -4.39 -9.61 6.20
C SER A 22 -2.85 -9.65 6.03
N ARG A 23 -2.23 -8.71 5.29
CA ARG A 23 -0.76 -8.66 5.05
C ARG A 23 -0.04 -7.73 6.04
N LEU A 24 -0.18 -8.01 7.33
CA LEU A 24 0.44 -7.22 8.41
C LEU A 24 1.95 -6.97 8.24
N ARG A 25 2.70 -7.97 7.75
CA ARG A 25 4.16 -7.82 7.51
C ARG A 25 4.47 -6.82 6.39
N ALA A 26 3.66 -6.78 5.34
CA ALA A 26 3.83 -5.84 4.24
C ALA A 26 3.48 -4.41 4.69
N MET A 27 2.38 -4.25 5.43
CA MET A 27 2.00 -2.96 6.02
C MET A 27 3.11 -2.40 6.90
N ALA A 28 3.61 -3.19 7.85
CA ALA A 28 4.69 -2.77 8.73
C ALA A 28 5.99 -2.47 7.98
N PHE A 29 6.28 -3.19 6.88
CA PHE A 29 7.41 -2.88 6.01
C PHE A 29 7.28 -1.50 5.36
N TYR A 30 6.13 -1.19 4.76
CA TYR A 30 5.91 0.10 4.11
C TYR A 30 5.90 1.26 5.10
N GLU A 31 5.25 1.09 6.25
CA GLU A 31 5.22 2.11 7.32
C GLU A 31 6.64 2.43 7.82
N ARG A 32 7.47 1.41 8.08
CA ARG A 32 8.89 1.62 8.44
C ARG A 32 9.71 2.23 7.31
N ALA A 33 9.37 1.92 6.05
CA ALA A 33 9.96 2.56 4.89
C ALA A 33 9.47 4.01 4.71
N GLY A 34 8.58 4.52 5.58
CA GLY A 34 8.10 5.89 5.63
C GLY A 34 6.92 6.18 4.70
N TRP A 35 6.20 5.15 4.27
CA TRP A 35 4.91 5.31 3.60
C TRP A 35 3.84 5.68 4.63
N ARG A 36 2.88 6.50 4.22
CA ARG A 36 1.77 6.92 5.08
C ARG A 36 0.46 6.36 4.56
N ARG A 37 -0.29 5.71 5.45
CA ARG A 37 -1.68 5.31 5.16
C ARG A 37 -2.52 6.57 5.03
N VAL A 38 -3.27 6.69 3.94
CA VAL A 38 -4.11 7.87 3.64
C VAL A 38 -5.60 7.54 3.58
N ALA A 39 -5.95 6.29 3.32
CA ALA A 39 -7.34 5.85 3.28
C ALA A 39 -7.44 4.34 3.54
N SER A 40 -8.64 3.88 3.84
CA SER A 40 -8.99 2.47 3.87
C SER A 40 -10.38 2.29 3.28
N THR A 41 -10.61 1.21 2.53
CA THR A 41 -11.95 0.84 2.05
C THR A 41 -12.24 -0.62 2.37
N ARG A 42 -13.52 -0.95 2.53
CA ARG A 42 -13.95 -2.35 2.58
C ARG A 42 -14.07 -2.87 1.16
N MET A 43 -13.48 -4.04 0.90
CA MET A 43 -13.62 -4.70 -0.39
C MET A 43 -15.00 -5.35 -0.51
N ASP A 44 -15.63 -5.20 -1.67
CA ASP A 44 -16.84 -5.92 -2.08
C ASP A 44 -16.53 -7.28 -2.72
N TRP A 45 -15.24 -7.62 -2.86
CA TRP A 45 -14.74 -8.94 -3.23
C TRP A 45 -13.85 -9.53 -2.11
N PRO A 46 -13.73 -10.87 -2.02
CA PRO A 46 -12.87 -11.51 -1.04
C PRO A 46 -11.38 -11.30 -1.35
N ASP A 47 -10.55 -11.27 -0.30
CA ASP A 47 -9.10 -11.43 -0.44
C ASP A 47 -8.79 -12.86 -0.93
N THR A 48 -7.54 -13.08 -1.33
CA THR A 48 -6.97 -14.37 -1.76
C THR A 48 -7.21 -15.54 -0.80
N ASP A 49 -7.52 -15.29 0.46
CA ASP A 49 -7.87 -16.29 1.47
C ASP A 49 -9.39 -16.52 1.61
N GLY A 50 -10.19 -15.91 0.73
CA GLY A 50 -11.65 -16.01 0.68
C GLY A 50 -12.37 -15.11 1.69
N ARG A 51 -11.68 -14.29 2.48
CA ARG A 51 -12.29 -13.48 3.54
C ARG A 51 -12.59 -12.05 3.07
N PRO A 52 -13.65 -11.42 3.57
CA PRO A 52 -13.80 -9.98 3.44
C PRO A 52 -12.60 -9.28 4.07
N ALA A 53 -11.99 -8.35 3.34
CA ALA A 53 -10.80 -7.63 3.78
C ALA A 53 -10.99 -6.11 3.69
N LEU A 54 -10.23 -5.39 4.52
CA LEU A 54 -10.02 -3.96 4.33
C LEU A 54 -8.80 -3.76 3.42
N LEU A 55 -8.95 -2.90 2.42
CA LEU A 55 -7.86 -2.45 1.58
C LEU A 55 -7.33 -1.11 2.11
N HIS A 56 -6.05 -1.04 2.46
CA HIS A 56 -5.40 0.16 2.96
C HIS A 56 -4.57 0.83 1.87
N TYR A 57 -4.82 2.11 1.62
CA TYR A 57 -4.09 2.91 0.63
C TYR A 57 -2.96 3.70 1.28
N TYR A 58 -1.79 3.66 0.67
CA TYR A 58 -0.60 4.35 1.13
C TYR A 58 -0.04 5.26 0.05
N LEU A 59 0.53 6.40 0.47
CA LEU A 59 1.32 7.28 -0.39
C LEU A 59 2.73 7.44 0.16
N ARG A 60 3.67 7.67 -0.76
CA ARG A 60 5.06 8.05 -0.51
C ARG A 60 5.31 9.49 -0.93
#